data_AF-A0A9P0LU85-F1
#
_entry.id   AF-A0A9P0LU85-F1
#
_cell.length_a   1.000
_cell.length_b   1.000
_cell.length_c   1.000
_cell.angle_alpha   90.00
_cell.angle_beta   90.00
_cell.angle_gamma   90.00
#
_symmetry.space_group_name_H-M   'P 1'
#
loop_
_entity.id
_entity.type
_entity.pdbx_description
1 polymer ?
#
loop_
_entity_poly.entity_id
_entity_poly.type
_entity_poly.pdbx_seq_one_letter_code
_entity_poly.pdbx_strand_id
1 'polypeptide(L)'
;MLKKNNSFTSESRTTLKTLNPTRWSGRILSISAAKLRYLDIIKSLTEIELQSHKKEEREEASSIKKQICCFEFVFISTMFYKIFTQLNLASKVLQKKNIDLSESVTVLEQVEKNLTDLRSS
;
A
#
# COMPACT_ATOMS: atom_id res chain seq x y z
N MET A 1 20.72 -27.95 -7.73
CA MET A 1 21.03 -26.60 -7.20
C MET A 1 20.46 -25.56 -8.17
N LEU A 2 19.24 -25.07 -7.94
CA LEU A 2 18.65 -24.01 -8.75
C LEU A 2 18.95 -22.66 -8.08
N LYS A 3 19.88 -21.88 -8.65
CA LYS A 3 20.05 -20.47 -8.28
C LYS A 3 18.84 -19.69 -8.81
N LYS A 4 17.85 -19.44 -7.94
CA LYS A 4 16.80 -18.46 -8.19
C LYS A 4 17.41 -17.06 -8.05
N ASN A 5 17.81 -16.47 -9.17
CA ASN A 5 18.13 -15.05 -9.23
C ASN A 5 16.81 -14.25 -9.20
N ASN A 6 16.19 -14.13 -8.03
CA ASN A 6 15.14 -13.13 -7.81
C ASN A 6 15.80 -11.77 -7.63
N SER A 7 16.13 -11.10 -8.72
CA SER A 7 16.32 -9.65 -8.67
C SER A 7 14.94 -9.00 -8.53
N PHE A 8 14.37 -9.13 -7.34
CA PHE A 8 13.38 -8.17 -6.87
C PHE A 8 14.03 -6.79 -6.94
N THR A 9 13.33 -5.82 -7.54
CA THR A 9 13.86 -4.46 -7.70
C THR A 9 14.44 -3.96 -6.36
N SER A 10 15.73 -3.63 -6.37
CA SER A 10 16.62 -3.67 -5.22
C SER A 10 16.87 -2.29 -4.62
N GLU A 11 15.83 -1.56 -4.23
CA GLU A 11 16.03 -0.23 -3.62
C GLU A 11 15.24 0.01 -2.32
N SER A 12 14.22 -0.80 -1.99
CA SER A 12 13.41 -0.61 -0.78
C SER A 12 13.23 -1.90 0.02
N ARG A 13 13.52 -1.84 1.34
CA ARG A 13 13.27 -2.92 2.32
C ARG A 13 11.80 -3.06 2.71
N THR A 14 10.87 -2.37 2.03
CA THR A 14 9.44 -2.46 2.34
C THR A 14 8.87 -3.76 1.76
N THR A 15 8.50 -4.68 2.64
CA THR A 15 7.84 -5.94 2.29
C THR A 15 6.33 -5.85 2.48
N LEU A 16 5.60 -6.74 1.80
CA LEU A 16 4.18 -6.97 2.13
C LEU A 16 4.07 -7.46 3.56
N LYS A 17 3.13 -6.86 4.30
CA LYS A 17 2.81 -7.25 5.66
C LYS A 17 1.35 -7.65 5.73
N THR A 18 1.07 -8.66 6.54
CA THR A 18 -0.29 -9.03 6.91
C THR A 18 -1.03 -7.79 7.40
N LEU A 19 -2.25 -7.60 6.91
CA LEU A 19 -3.09 -6.49 7.33
C LEU A 19 -3.33 -6.61 8.84
N ASN A 20 -2.92 -5.60 9.59
CA ASN A 20 -3.28 -5.50 11.01
C ASN A 20 -4.57 -4.66 11.12
N PRO A 21 -5.73 -5.28 11.41
CA PRO A 21 -7.02 -4.59 11.42
C PRO A 21 -7.14 -3.58 12.56
N THR A 22 -6.42 -3.80 13.67
CA THR A 22 -6.52 -3.08 14.94
C THR A 22 -5.77 -1.75 14.95
N ARG A 23 -4.77 -1.55 14.07
CA ARG A 23 -4.02 -0.31 14.00
C ARG A 23 -4.14 0.33 12.63
N TRP A 24 -4.68 1.55 12.60
CA TRP A 24 -4.76 2.38 11.39
C TRP A 24 -3.42 2.46 10.65
N SER A 25 -2.31 2.63 11.38
CA SER A 25 -0.96 2.66 10.83
C SER A 25 -0.57 1.39 10.05
N GLY A 26 -1.11 0.23 10.44
CA GLY A 26 -0.91 -1.04 9.74
C GLY A 26 -1.52 -1.03 8.34
N ARG A 27 -2.70 -0.44 8.18
CA ARG A 27 -3.38 -0.33 6.87
C ARG A 27 -2.57 0.50 5.88
N ILE A 28 -2.00 1.62 6.35
CA ILE A 28 -1.15 2.50 5.54
C ILE A 28 0.10 1.77 5.08
N LEU A 29 0.75 1.03 5.98
CA LEU A 29 1.94 0.25 5.65
C LEU A 29 1.64 -0.84 4.61
N SER A 30 0.52 -1.56 4.75
CA SER A 30 0.10 -2.58 3.79
C SER A 30 -0.19 -1.97 2.40
N ILE A 31 -0.93 -0.87 2.33
CA ILE A 31 -1.23 -0.18 1.05
C ILE A 31 0.05 0.39 0.43
N SER A 32 0.92 0.99 1.23
CA SER A 32 2.21 1.53 0.77
C SER A 32 3.10 0.42 0.20
N ALA A 33 3.18 -0.73 0.88
CA ALA A 33 3.95 -1.88 0.41
C ALA A 33 3.37 -2.45 -0.89
N ALA A 34 2.04 -2.58 -0.97
CA ALA A 34 1.36 -3.07 -2.17
C ALA A 34 1.57 -2.14 -3.37
N LYS A 35 1.51 -0.81 -3.16
CA LYS A 35 1.79 0.20 -4.20
C LYS A 35 3.24 0.14 -4.65
N LEU A 36 4.19 0.10 -3.72
CA LEU A 36 5.62 0.12 -4.04
C LEU A 36 6.08 -1.16 -4.74
N ARG A 37 5.55 -2.31 -4.31
CA ARG A 37 5.91 -3.63 -4.83
C ARG A 37 4.94 -4.12 -5.89
N TYR A 38 4.10 -3.25 -6.46
CA TYR A 38 3.02 -3.65 -7.38
C TYR A 38 3.54 -4.50 -8.54
N LEU A 39 4.61 -4.06 -9.21
CA LEU A 39 5.23 -4.82 -10.30
C LEU A 39 5.80 -6.17 -9.84
N ASP A 40 6.41 -6.22 -8.65
CA ASP A 40 6.95 -7.45 -8.09
C ASP A 40 5.84 -8.45 -7.74
N ILE A 41 4.68 -7.96 -7.27
CA ILE A 41 3.49 -8.78 -7.02
C ILE A 41 2.98 -9.37 -8.33
N ILE A 42 2.83 -8.56 -9.38
CA ILE A 42 2.38 -9.03 -10.69
C ILE A 42 3.34 -10.06 -11.28
N LYS A 43 4.65 -9.81 -11.19
CA LYS A 43 5.68 -10.76 -11.64
C LYS A 43 5.57 -12.08 -10.87
N SER A 44 5.41 -12.02 -9.56
CA SER A 44 5.31 -13.22 -8.70
C SER A 44 4.05 -14.03 -9.01
N LEU A 45 2.90 -13.37 -9.18
CA LEU A 45 1.65 -14.05 -9.57
C LEU A 45 1.75 -14.69 -10.95
N THR A 46 2.42 -14.01 -11.89
CA THR A 46 2.66 -14.56 -13.23
C THR A 46 3.60 -15.76 -13.20
N GLU A 47 4.65 -15.72 -12.35
CA GLU A 47 5.53 -16.86 -12.14
C GLU A 47 4.77 -18.08 -11.58
N ILE A 48 3.88 -17.87 -10.59
CA ILE A 48 3.06 -18.94 -10.01
C ILE A 48 2.10 -19.52 -11.06
N GLU A 49 1.43 -18.66 -11.83
CA GLU A 49 0.50 -19.08 -12.90
C GLU A 49 1.20 -19.95 -13.96
N LEU A 50 2.46 -19.65 -14.30
CA LEU A 50 3.21 -20.37 -15.33
C LEU A 50 3.95 -21.61 -14.81
N GLN A 51 4.45 -21.57 -13.58
CA GLN A 51 5.39 -22.57 -13.06
C GLN A 51 4.81 -23.50 -12.00
N SER A 52 3.64 -23.21 -11.41
CA SER A 52 3.08 -24.11 -10.39
C SER A 52 2.59 -25.43 -11.00
N HIS A 53 2.88 -26.52 -10.31
CA HIS A 53 2.41 -27.87 -10.65
C HIS A 53 0.96 -28.12 -10.21
N LYS A 54 0.43 -27.33 -9.26
CA LYS A 54 -0.93 -27.50 -8.75
C LYS A 54 -1.87 -26.59 -9.53
N LYS A 55 -2.95 -27.19 -10.06
CA LYS A 55 -3.97 -26.45 -10.80
C LYS A 55 -4.60 -25.33 -9.96
N GLU A 56 -4.93 -25.63 -8.70
CA GLU A 56 -5.54 -24.68 -7.76
C GLU A 56 -4.68 -23.42 -7.55
N GLU A 57 -3.37 -23.59 -7.33
CA GLU A 57 -2.44 -22.47 -7.14
C GLU A 57 -2.36 -21.56 -8.38
N ARG A 58 -2.41 -22.15 -9.59
CA ARG A 58 -2.41 -21.37 -10.84
C ARG A 58 -3.70 -20.58 -11.03
N GLU A 59 -4.85 -21.21 -10.75
CA GLU A 59 -6.16 -20.58 -10.87
C GLU A 59 -6.32 -19.46 -9.85
N GLU A 60 -5.87 -19.67 -8.61
CA GLU A 60 -5.85 -18.66 -7.57
C GLU A 60 -4.95 -17.47 -7.94
N ALA A 61 -3.71 -17.74 -8.39
CA ALA A 61 -2.80 -16.68 -8.83
C ALA A 61 -3.37 -15.86 -10.01
N SER A 62 -3.99 -16.53 -10.99
CA SER A 62 -4.64 -15.86 -12.13
C SER A 62 -5.83 -15.01 -11.67
N SER A 63 -6.65 -15.51 -10.74
CA SER A 63 -7.78 -14.79 -10.17
C SER A 63 -7.32 -13.54 -9.41
N ILE A 64 -6.35 -13.67 -8.51
CA ILE A 64 -5.78 -12.53 -7.76
C ILE A 64 -5.19 -11.50 -8.72
N LYS A 65 -4.41 -11.94 -9.72
CA LYS A 65 -3.83 -11.04 -10.73
C LYS A 65 -4.89 -10.22 -11.44
N LYS A 66 -6.00 -10.86 -11.86
CA LYS A 66 -7.13 -10.15 -12.50
C LYS A 66 -7.75 -9.11 -11.57
N GLN A 67 -7.94 -9.44 -10.29
CA GLN A 67 -8.50 -8.52 -9.30
C GLN A 67 -7.61 -7.29 -9.06
N ILE A 68 -6.30 -7.48 -8.90
CA ILE A 68 -5.40 -6.36 -8.59
C ILE A 68 -4.98 -5.53 -9.82
N CYS A 69 -5.19 -6.08 -11.02
CA CYS A 69 -4.99 -5.37 -12.28
C CYS A 69 -6.23 -4.62 -12.75
N CYS A 70 -7.40 -4.83 -12.14
CA CYS A 70 -8.58 -4.09 -12.56
C CYS A 70 -8.42 -2.59 -12.23
N PHE A 71 -8.96 -1.75 -13.11
CA PHE A 71 -8.88 -0.29 -12.96
C PHE A 71 -9.42 0.16 -11.59
N GLU A 72 -10.54 -0.39 -11.16
CA GLU A 72 -11.19 -0.05 -9.89
C GLU A 72 -10.26 -0.29 -8.71
N PHE A 73 -9.57 -1.43 -8.67
CA PHE A 73 -8.61 -1.73 -7.61
C PHE A 73 -7.44 -0.75 -7.61
N VAL A 74 -6.83 -0.50 -8.76
CA VAL A 74 -5.68 0.41 -8.90
C VAL A 74 -6.07 1.83 -8.50
N PHE A 75 -7.25 2.28 -8.94
CA PHE A 75 -7.81 3.58 -8.62
C PHE A 75 -8.07 3.71 -7.11
N ILE A 76 -8.84 2.79 -6.53
CA ILE A 76 -9.20 2.78 -5.11
C ILE A 76 -7.94 2.72 -4.24
N SER A 77 -6.99 1.83 -4.56
CA SER A 77 -5.71 1.70 -3.85
C SER A 77 -4.90 2.99 -3.89
N THR A 78 -4.85 3.66 -5.05
CA THR A 78 -4.15 4.94 -5.21
C THR A 78 -4.83 6.07 -4.44
N MET A 79 -6.16 6.13 -4.46
CA MET A 79 -6.95 7.11 -3.71
C MET A 79 -6.76 6.93 -2.20
N PHE A 80 -6.89 5.70 -1.71
CA PHE A 80 -6.65 5.40 -0.30
C PHE A 80 -5.23 5.76 0.11
N TYR A 81 -4.22 5.43 -0.69
CA TYR A 81 -2.84 5.80 -0.38
C TYR A 81 -2.66 7.31 -0.17
N LYS A 82 -3.28 8.15 -1.02
CA LYS A 82 -3.23 9.61 -0.87
C LYS A 82 -3.89 10.07 0.43
N ILE A 83 -5.11 9.60 0.71
CA ILE A 83 -5.87 9.95 1.91
C ILE A 83 -5.13 9.51 3.18
N PHE A 84 -4.70 8.25 3.22
CA PHE A 84 -3.99 7.68 4.36
C PHE A 84 -2.67 8.41 4.63
N THR A 85 -1.95 8.82 3.60
CA THR A 85 -0.70 9.58 3.77
C THR A 85 -0.93 10.88 4.54
N GLN A 86 -1.96 11.66 4.18
CA GLN A 86 -2.30 12.91 4.88
C GLN A 86 -2.67 12.64 6.35
N LEU A 87 -3.52 11.64 6.59
CA LEU A 87 -3.95 11.29 7.94
C LEU A 87 -2.81 10.74 8.80
N ASN A 88 -1.86 10.02 8.21
CA ASN A 88 -0.68 9.51 8.92
C ASN A 88 0.24 10.65 9.39
N LEU A 89 0.42 11.67 8.56
CA LEU A 89 1.23 12.84 8.92
C LEU A 89 0.62 13.54 10.14
N ALA A 90 -0.68 13.84 10.08
CA ALA A 90 -1.41 14.40 11.22
C ALA A 90 -1.27 13.53 12.46
N SER A 91 -1.54 12.23 12.32
CA SER A 91 -1.50 11.26 13.41
C SER A 91 -0.13 11.21 14.10
N LYS A 92 0.97 11.28 13.33
CA LYS A 92 2.33 11.30 13.88
C LYS A 92 2.65 12.61 14.60
N VAL A 93 2.22 13.74 14.05
CA VAL A 93 2.42 15.06 14.67
C VAL A 93 1.68 15.12 16.00
N LEU A 94 0.38 14.78 16.00
CA LEU A 94 -0.48 14.80 17.19
C LEU A 94 -0.04 13.82 18.30
N GLN A 95 0.76 12.79 17.97
CA GLN A 95 1.31 11.85 18.95
C GLN A 95 2.70 12.24 19.48
N LYS A 96 3.28 13.37 19.05
CA LYS A 96 4.54 13.87 19.61
C LYS A 96 4.32 14.26 21.08
N LYS A 97 5.27 13.91 21.95
CA LYS A 97 5.22 14.25 23.38
C LYS A 97 5.26 15.76 23.66
N ASN A 98 5.87 16.53 22.76
CA ASN A 98 6.13 17.96 22.93
C ASN A 98 5.31 18.81 21.95
N ILE A 99 4.09 18.38 21.61
CA ILE A 99 3.23 19.15 20.72
C ILE A 99 2.54 20.29 21.48
N ASP A 100 2.47 21.47 20.86
CA ASP A 100 1.65 22.58 21.34
C ASP A 100 0.30 22.67 20.60
N LEU A 101 -0.63 23.42 21.17
CA LEU A 101 -1.98 23.55 20.61
C LEU A 101 -1.97 24.24 19.23
N SER A 102 -1.04 25.16 18.98
CA SER A 102 -0.94 25.88 17.72
C SER A 102 -0.45 24.96 16.59
N GLU A 103 0.56 24.13 16.86
CA GLU A 103 1.04 23.09 15.93
C GLU A 103 -0.09 22.08 15.63
N SER A 104 -0.88 21.72 16.64
CA SER A 104 -2.02 20.81 16.51
C SER A 104 -3.12 21.36 15.58
N VAL A 105 -3.50 22.63 15.75
CA VAL A 105 -4.50 23.28 14.89
C VAL A 105 -3.98 23.38 13.46
N THR A 106 -2.74 23.85 13.30
CA THR A 106 -2.11 24.02 11.98
C THR A 106 -2.08 22.71 11.18
N VAL A 107 -1.70 21.59 11.82
CA VAL A 107 -1.64 20.30 11.10
C VAL A 107 -3.03 19.79 10.71
N LEU A 108 -4.06 20.05 11.51
CA LEU A 108 -5.43 19.66 11.19
C LEU A 108 -5.98 20.47 10.03
N GLU A 109 -5.80 21.79 10.03
CA GLU A 109 -6.21 22.68 8.93
C GLU A 109 -5.51 22.28 7.61
N GLN A 110 -4.22 21.95 7.67
CA GLN A 110 -3.47 21.51 6.50
C GLN A 110 -4.02 20.19 5.92
N VAL A 111 -4.41 19.26 6.79
CA VAL A 111 -4.97 17.97 6.38
C VAL A 111 -6.37 18.16 5.79
N GLU A 112 -7.20 18.99 6.42
CA GLU A 112 -8.53 19.34 5.89
C GLU A 112 -8.43 19.95 4.50
N LYS A 113 -7.52 20.92 4.33
CA LYS A 113 -7.24 21.53 3.03
C LYS A 113 -6.82 20.49 1.99
N ASN A 114 -5.81 19.66 2.31
CA ASN A 114 -5.30 18.64 1.39
C ASN A 114 -6.38 17.62 0.99
N LEU A 115 -7.25 17.22 1.92
CA LEU A 115 -8.35 16.31 1.63
C LEU A 115 -9.46 16.97 0.80
N THR A 116 -9.71 18.27 1.01
CA THR A 116 -10.64 19.06 0.21
C THR A 116 -10.14 19.22 -1.21
N ASP A 117 -8.86 19.55 -1.39
CA ASP A 117 -8.20 19.65 -2.69
C ASP A 117 -8.27 18.31 -3.44
N LEU A 118 -8.06 17.19 -2.75
CA LEU A 118 -8.19 15.84 -3.33
C LEU A 118 -9.62 15.50 -3.81
N ARG A 119 -10.64 16.11 -3.19
CA ARG A 119 -12.05 15.92 -3.58
C ARG A 119 -12.44 16.82 -4.74
N SER A 120 -11.87 18.02 -4.80
CA SER A 120 -12.17 19.04 -5.81
C SER A 120 -11.29 18.95 -7.08
N SER A 121 -10.27 18.09 -7.05
CA SER A 121 -9.42 17.73 -8.20
C SER A 121 -10.09 16.69 -9.09
#